data_AF-A0A956M4R1-F1
#
_entry.id   AF-A0A956M4R1-F1
#
_cell.length_a   1.000
_cell.length_b   1.000
_cell.length_c   1.000
_cell.angle_alpha   90.00
_cell.angle_beta   90.00
_cell.angle_gamma   90.00
#
_symmetry.space_group_name_H-M   'P 1'
#
loop_
_entity.id
_entity.type
_entity.pdbx_description
1 polymer ?
#
loop_
_entity_poly.entity_id
_entity_poly.type
_entity_poly.pdbx_seq_one_letter_code
_entity_poly.pdbx_strand_id
1 'polypeptide(L)'
;MRLILGLMVACALVGCSRDEDPRAAVEDAAAAAAGTLNTADALGPTMLVDRMIAHARSQDWEGYLDLCGQSEKTRSEASRTVLLRRLEGSWGQQVLAELERADAVSPIIEDDRAIFRDGQGDALVLYRDSHGHWEHRL
;
A
#
# COMPACT_ATOMS: atom_id res chain seq x y z
N MET A 1 40.63 -16.38 -59.61
CA MET A 1 39.55 -15.38 -59.48
C MET A 1 38.63 -15.84 -58.37
N ARG A 2 38.59 -15.09 -57.26
CA ARG A 2 37.83 -15.42 -56.05
C ARG A 2 36.41 -14.85 -56.18
N LEU A 3 35.40 -15.71 -56.08
CA LEU A 3 33.99 -15.34 -55.87
C LEU A 3 33.54 -16.02 -54.59
N ILE A 4 33.41 -15.24 -53.51
CA ILE A 4 32.67 -15.63 -52.30
C ILE A 4 31.68 -14.50 -52.10
N LEU A 5 30.45 -14.71 -52.58
CA LEU A 5 29.33 -13.83 -52.32
C LEU A 5 28.64 -14.32 -51.05
N GLY A 6 28.48 -13.39 -50.11
CA GLY A 6 28.16 -13.65 -48.72
C GLY A 6 26.76 -14.20 -48.48
N LEU A 7 26.74 -15.16 -47.56
CA LEU A 7 25.61 -15.62 -46.80
C LEU A 7 25.15 -14.48 -45.87
N MET A 8 23.96 -13.92 -46.09
CA MET A 8 23.24 -13.17 -45.05
C MET A 8 21.91 -13.85 -44.78
N VAL A 9 21.86 -14.47 -43.61
CA VAL A 9 20.64 -14.87 -42.92
C VAL A 9 20.10 -13.63 -42.21
N ALA A 10 18.84 -13.28 -42.47
CA ALA A 10 18.03 -12.51 -41.53
C ALA A 10 16.55 -12.82 -41.75
N CYS A 11 15.93 -13.29 -40.67
CA CYS A 11 14.54 -13.71 -40.57
C CYS A 11 13.55 -12.67 -41.13
N ALA A 12 12.61 -13.15 -41.93
CA ALA A 12 11.27 -12.59 -41.94
C ALA A 12 10.63 -12.85 -40.57
N LEU A 13 9.90 -11.86 -40.03
CA LEU A 13 8.60 -12.05 -39.38
C LEU A 13 8.04 -10.70 -38.88
N VAL A 14 6.82 -10.42 -39.34
CA VAL A 14 5.73 -9.70 -38.65
C VAL A 14 5.81 -8.17 -38.60
N GLY A 15 4.72 -7.57 -39.08
CA GLY A 15 4.56 -6.14 -39.30
C GLY A 15 4.56 -5.32 -38.03
N CYS A 16 5.39 -4.29 -38.02
CA CYS A 16 5.29 -3.15 -37.12
C CYS A 16 4.30 -2.15 -37.72
N SER A 17 3.02 -2.32 -37.40
CA SER A 17 2.00 -1.29 -37.60
C SER A 17 1.22 -1.14 -36.31
N ARG A 18 1.71 -0.28 -35.42
CA ARG A 18 0.88 0.43 -34.45
C ARG A 18 1.66 1.64 -33.93
N ASP A 19 1.22 2.82 -34.34
CA ASP A 19 1.27 4.03 -33.53
C ASP A 19 0.65 3.66 -32.17
N GLU A 20 1.47 3.18 -31.25
CA GLU A 20 1.10 3.07 -29.84
C GLU A 20 1.31 4.43 -29.22
N ASP A 21 0.20 5.14 -29.06
CA ASP A 21 0.11 6.40 -28.36
C ASP A 21 0.77 6.24 -26.97
N PRO A 22 1.89 6.92 -26.66
CA PRO A 22 2.59 6.73 -25.39
C PRO A 22 1.75 7.16 -24.18
N ARG A 23 0.61 7.85 -24.41
CA ARG A 23 -0.39 8.11 -23.37
C ARG A 23 -1.20 6.87 -22.99
N ALA A 24 -1.58 6.04 -23.94
CA ALA A 24 -2.34 4.82 -23.67
C ALA A 24 -1.50 3.80 -22.88
N ALA A 25 -0.20 3.69 -23.18
CA ALA A 25 0.72 2.85 -22.41
C ALA A 25 0.97 3.36 -20.99
N VAL A 26 0.89 4.68 -20.75
CA VAL A 26 1.04 5.27 -19.40
C VAL A 26 -0.24 5.13 -18.58
N GLU A 27 -1.42 5.21 -19.20
CA GLU A 27 -2.69 4.95 -18.51
C GLU A 27 -2.85 3.46 -18.16
N ASP A 28 -2.40 2.55 -19.02
CA ASP A 28 -2.43 1.11 -18.76
C ASP A 28 -1.35 0.68 -17.74
N ALA A 29 -0.18 1.35 -17.74
CA ALA A 29 0.83 1.19 -16.69
C ALA A 29 0.38 1.80 -15.35
N ALA A 30 -0.42 2.88 -15.34
CA ALA A 30 -1.01 3.43 -14.12
C ALA A 30 -2.12 2.50 -13.57
N ALA A 31 -2.89 1.85 -14.45
CA ALA A 31 -3.86 0.83 -14.06
C ALA A 31 -3.17 -0.46 -13.55
N ALA A 32 -2.05 -0.87 -14.15
CA ALA A 32 -1.25 -2.01 -13.70
C ALA A 32 -0.46 -1.72 -12.41
N ALA A 33 0.02 -0.48 -12.22
CA ALA A 33 0.66 -0.03 -10.98
C ALA A 33 -0.37 0.17 -9.84
N ALA A 34 -1.61 0.54 -10.16
CA ALA A 34 -2.74 0.53 -9.21
C ALA A 34 -3.11 -0.90 -8.77
N GLY A 35 -2.78 -1.92 -9.58
CA GLY A 35 -3.06 -3.32 -9.30
C GLY A 35 -2.01 -4.08 -8.47
N THR A 36 -0.91 -3.45 -8.03
CA THR A 36 0.22 -4.19 -7.43
C THR A 36 0.39 -4.01 -5.91
N LEU A 37 -0.40 -3.18 -5.21
CA LEU A 37 -0.25 -3.02 -3.76
C LEU A 37 -1.60 -2.84 -3.04
N ASN A 38 -2.41 -3.90 -3.04
CA ASN A 38 -3.51 -3.98 -2.08
C ASN A 38 -3.63 -5.37 -1.46
N THR A 39 -2.62 -5.75 -0.67
CA THR A 39 -2.76 -6.86 0.29
C THR A 39 -3.78 -6.57 1.40
N ALA A 40 -4.36 -5.37 1.45
CA ALA A 40 -5.42 -4.94 2.36
C ALA A 40 -6.86 -5.13 1.80
N ASP A 41 -7.03 -5.61 0.55
CA ASP A 41 -8.30 -5.56 -0.23
C ASP A 41 -9.55 -6.24 0.37
N ALA A 42 -9.48 -6.87 1.56
CA ALA A 42 -10.69 -7.35 2.26
C ALA A 42 -10.45 -7.64 3.75
N LEU A 43 -9.53 -6.93 4.42
CA LEU A 43 -9.30 -7.18 5.84
C LEU A 43 -10.45 -6.59 6.66
N GLY A 44 -11.07 -7.40 7.52
CA GLY A 44 -11.90 -6.88 8.59
C GLY A 44 -11.08 -5.99 9.53
N PRO A 45 -11.72 -5.13 10.34
CA PRO A 45 -11.01 -4.13 11.14
C PRO A 45 -10.04 -4.78 12.13
N THR A 46 -10.42 -5.91 12.75
CA THR A 46 -9.53 -6.68 13.64
C THR A 46 -8.30 -7.23 12.91
N MET A 47 -8.48 -7.83 11.72
CA MET A 47 -7.36 -8.36 10.94
C MET A 47 -6.40 -7.27 10.46
N LEU A 48 -6.91 -6.06 10.21
CA LEU A 48 -6.07 -4.92 9.86
C LEU A 48 -5.19 -4.54 11.05
N VAL A 49 -5.75 -4.45 12.26
CA VAL A 49 -5.01 -4.18 13.50
C VAL A 49 -3.94 -5.26 13.74
N ASP A 50 -4.28 -6.55 13.60
CA ASP A 50 -3.32 -7.65 13.75
C ASP A 50 -2.09 -7.49 12.85
N ARG A 51 -2.31 -7.12 11.57
CA ARG A 51 -1.22 -6.91 10.62
C ARG A 51 -0.41 -5.66 10.95
N MET A 52 -1.07 -4.58 11.33
CA MET A 52 -0.38 -3.36 11.76
C MET A 52 0.52 -3.62 12.97
N ILE A 53 0.06 -4.42 13.94
CA ILE A 53 0.86 -4.88 15.09
C ILE A 53 2.06 -5.71 14.61
N ALA A 54 1.86 -6.63 13.67
CA ALA A 54 2.95 -7.45 13.15
C ALA A 54 4.08 -6.58 12.54
N HIS A 55 3.74 -5.61 11.69
CA HIS A 55 4.70 -4.67 11.11
C HIS A 55 5.36 -3.78 12.18
N ALA A 56 4.58 -3.24 13.13
CA ALA A 56 5.10 -2.40 14.21
C ALA A 56 6.07 -3.17 15.13
N ARG A 57 5.77 -4.44 15.47
CA ARG A 57 6.65 -5.31 16.28
C ARG A 57 7.94 -5.67 15.56
N SER A 58 7.90 -5.84 14.23
CA SER A 58 9.12 -6.05 13.43
C SER A 58 9.84 -4.74 13.06
N GLN A 59 9.34 -3.59 13.53
CA GLN A 59 9.83 -2.25 13.16
C GLN A 59 9.82 -1.99 11.64
N ASP A 60 8.96 -2.70 10.92
CA ASP A 60 8.73 -2.51 9.49
C ASP A 60 7.73 -1.36 9.28
N TRP A 61 8.22 -0.13 9.47
CA TRP A 61 7.38 1.06 9.38
C TRP A 61 6.95 1.39 7.95
N GLU A 62 7.68 0.92 6.94
CA GLU A 62 7.26 1.02 5.55
C GLU A 62 6.04 0.15 5.28
N GLY A 63 6.09 -1.13 5.68
CA GLY A 63 4.93 -2.02 5.59
C GLY A 63 3.75 -1.55 6.45
N TYR A 64 4.01 -0.98 7.63
CA TYR A 64 2.97 -0.35 8.44
C TYR A 64 2.27 0.81 7.70
N LEU A 65 3.05 1.73 7.09
CA LEU A 65 2.49 2.86 6.34
C LEU A 65 1.75 2.41 5.06
N ASP A 66 2.10 1.26 4.49
CA ASP A 66 1.39 0.70 3.34
C ASP A 66 0.03 0.09 3.71
N LEU A 67 -0.19 -0.19 5.00
CA LEU A 67 -1.50 -0.55 5.56
C LEU A 67 -2.30 0.68 6.03
N CYS A 68 -1.65 1.83 6.20
CA CYS A 68 -2.35 3.09 6.38
C CYS A 68 -3.06 3.49 5.08
N GLY A 69 -4.08 4.34 5.22
CA GLY A 69 -5.01 4.68 4.14
C GLY A 69 -4.37 5.24 2.88
N GLN A 70 -5.18 5.39 1.84
CA GLN A 70 -4.72 5.95 0.55
C GLN A 70 -4.12 7.35 0.69
N SER A 71 -4.56 8.13 1.69
CA SER A 71 -3.96 9.41 2.04
C SER A 71 -2.47 9.31 2.37
N GLU A 72 -2.03 8.23 3.01
CA GLU A 72 -0.65 7.98 3.41
C GLU A 72 0.18 7.43 2.26
N LYS A 73 -0.44 6.62 1.39
CA LYS A 73 0.17 6.10 0.14
C LYS A 73 0.43 7.20 -0.88
N THR A 74 -0.44 8.20 -0.95
CA THR A 74 -0.35 9.32 -1.91
C THR A 74 0.46 10.51 -1.39
N ARG A 75 0.99 10.45 -0.16
CA ARG A 75 1.90 11.49 0.37
C ARG A 75 3.15 11.60 -0.50
N SER A 76 3.68 12.82 -0.61
CA SER A 76 4.98 13.03 -1.26
C SER A 76 6.07 12.22 -0.57
N GLU A 77 7.08 11.78 -1.33
CA GLU A 77 8.22 11.02 -0.82
C GLU A 77 8.90 11.70 0.38
N ALA A 78 9.03 13.03 0.33
CA ALA A 78 9.56 13.82 1.43
C ALA A 78 8.70 13.72 2.71
N SER A 79 7.37 13.74 2.57
CA SER A 79 6.45 13.62 3.71
C SER A 79 6.47 12.19 4.29
N ARG A 80 6.53 11.18 3.42
CA ARG A 80 6.66 9.77 3.83
C ARG A 80 7.97 9.54 4.59
N THR A 81 9.08 10.09 4.12
CA THR A 81 10.38 10.02 4.81
C THR A 81 10.34 10.65 6.20
N VAL A 82 9.65 11.79 6.35
CA VAL A 82 9.49 12.43 7.67
C VAL A 82 8.67 11.57 8.63
N LEU A 83 7.60 10.93 8.15
CA LEU A 83 6.81 10.00 8.96
C LEU A 83 7.61 8.79 9.40
N LEU A 84 8.34 8.15 8.47
CA LEU A 84 9.20 7.00 8.77
C LEU A 84 10.19 7.33 9.87
N ARG A 85 10.90 8.46 9.78
CA ARG A 85 11.85 8.90 10.82
C ARG A 85 11.19 9.11 12.19
N ARG A 86 9.93 9.54 12.23
CA ARG A 86 9.19 9.69 13.50
C ARG A 86 8.82 8.33 14.09
N LEU A 87 8.30 7.43 13.25
CA LEU A 87 7.94 6.06 13.61
C LEU A 87 9.16 5.26 14.10
N GLU A 88 10.31 5.40 13.44
CA GLU A 88 11.59 4.83 13.89
C GLU A 88 12.07 5.41 15.24
N GLY A 89 11.60 6.62 15.58
CA GLY A 89 11.85 7.28 16.85
C GLY A 89 10.88 6.87 17.95
N SER A 90 10.52 7.83 18.81
CA SER A 90 9.62 7.57 19.95
C SER A 90 8.16 7.33 19.54
N TRP A 91 7.74 7.70 18.33
CA TRP A 91 6.37 7.49 17.90
C TRP A 91 6.05 6.02 17.68
N GLY A 92 6.99 5.21 17.17
CA GLY A 92 6.72 3.79 16.91
C GLY A 92 6.33 3.02 18.17
N GLN A 93 6.95 3.34 19.30
CA GLN A 93 6.58 2.73 20.60
C GLN A 93 5.19 3.16 21.07
N GLN A 94 4.79 4.41 20.82
CA GLN A 94 3.45 4.90 21.16
C GLN A 94 2.39 4.26 20.26
N VAL A 95 2.64 4.22 18.95
CA VAL A 95 1.78 3.55 17.97
C VAL A 95 1.60 2.07 18.31
N LEU A 96 2.68 1.36 18.63
CA LEU A 96 2.57 -0.05 19.03
C LEU A 96 1.72 -0.22 20.29
N ALA A 97 1.92 0.61 21.31
CA ALA A 97 1.13 0.54 22.54
C ALA A 97 -0.37 0.83 22.31
N GLU A 98 -0.72 1.74 21.41
CA GLU A 98 -2.10 2.02 21.02
C GLU A 98 -2.74 0.86 20.27
N LEU A 99 -2.01 0.26 19.33
CA LEU A 99 -2.48 -0.92 18.59
C LEU A 99 -2.70 -2.11 19.53
N GLU A 100 -1.79 -2.36 20.47
CA GLU A 100 -1.93 -3.45 21.45
C GLU A 100 -3.11 -3.23 22.40
N ARG A 101 -3.43 -1.97 22.74
CA ARG A 101 -4.67 -1.64 23.45
C ARG A 101 -5.91 -1.91 22.60
N ALA A 102 -5.87 -1.58 21.31
CA ALA A 102 -6.96 -1.84 20.38
C ALA A 102 -7.21 -3.34 20.19
N ASP A 103 -6.16 -4.16 20.09
CA ASP A 103 -6.24 -5.63 19.96
C ASP A 103 -6.94 -6.29 21.17
N ALA A 104 -6.82 -5.69 22.36
CA ALA A 104 -7.45 -6.19 23.58
C ALA A 104 -8.98 -5.98 23.62
N VAL A 105 -9.58 -5.27 22.66
CA VAL A 105 -11.00 -4.92 22.65
C VAL A 105 -11.66 -5.23 21.31
N SER A 106 -12.95 -5.56 21.34
CA SER A 106 -13.75 -5.69 20.11
C SER A 106 -14.17 -4.31 19.61
N PRO A 107 -14.06 -4.01 18.30
CA PRO A 107 -14.47 -2.72 17.77
C PRO A 107 -15.99 -2.57 17.75
N ILE A 108 -16.45 -1.35 18.01
CA ILE A 108 -17.82 -0.93 17.71
C ILE A 108 -17.86 -0.51 16.25
N ILE A 109 -18.69 -1.16 15.45
CA ILE A 109 -18.84 -0.84 14.02
C ILE A 109 -19.96 0.16 13.84
N GLU A 110 -19.61 1.33 13.32
CA GLU A 110 -20.50 2.37 12.81
C GLU A 110 -20.41 2.39 11.27
N ASP A 111 -21.32 3.11 10.60
CA ASP A 111 -21.49 3.10 9.14
C ASP A 111 -20.16 3.10 8.36
N ASP A 112 -19.30 4.06 8.68
CA ASP A 112 -18.00 4.30 8.02
C ASP A 112 -16.80 4.15 8.97
N ARG A 113 -16.99 3.67 10.20
CA ARG A 113 -15.96 3.65 11.24
C ARG A 113 -15.95 2.37 12.06
N ALA A 114 -14.77 1.92 12.45
CA ALA A 114 -14.59 0.89 13.48
C ALA A 114 -13.83 1.51 14.65
N ILE A 115 -14.49 1.59 15.81
CA ILE A 115 -13.98 2.28 17.00
C ILE A 115 -13.56 1.25 18.03
N PHE A 116 -12.25 1.18 18.30
CA PHE A 116 -11.69 0.37 19.38
C PHE A 116 -11.61 1.23 20.63
N ARG A 117 -12.59 1.07 21.52
CA ARG A 117 -12.69 1.83 22.77
C ARG A 117 -12.34 0.93 23.95
N ASP A 118 -11.41 1.37 24.77
CA ASP A 118 -11.13 0.73 26.06
C ASP A 118 -11.64 1.59 27.23
N GLY A 119 -11.35 1.17 28.46
CA GLY A 119 -11.77 1.89 29.67
C GLY A 119 -11.14 3.28 29.86
N GLN A 120 -10.19 3.68 29.02
CA GLN A 120 -9.49 4.98 29.07
C GLN A 120 -9.92 5.92 27.92
N GLY A 121 -10.59 5.41 26.88
CA GLY A 121 -11.08 6.20 25.74
C GLY A 121 -10.99 5.44 24.43
N ASP A 122 -11.01 6.18 23.32
CA ASP A 122 -10.80 5.60 21.99
C ASP A 122 -9.30 5.27 21.84
N ALA A 123 -8.97 3.98 21.75
CA ALA A 123 -7.62 3.48 21.53
C ALA A 123 -7.22 3.55 20.06
N LEU A 124 -8.16 3.30 19.15
CA LEU A 124 -7.95 3.38 17.70
C LEU A 124 -9.28 3.59 16.99
N VAL A 125 -9.27 4.38 15.90
CA VAL A 125 -10.41 4.50 14.98
C VAL A 125 -9.93 4.17 13.57
N LEU A 126 -10.58 3.19 12.95
CA LEU A 126 -10.42 2.89 11.52
C LEU A 126 -11.58 3.51 10.75
N TYR A 127 -11.29 3.94 9.53
CA TYR A 127 -12.27 4.51 8.61
C TYR A 127 -12.47 3.60 7.42
N ARG A 128 -13.67 3.58 6.86
CA ARG A 128 -13.95 2.89 5.61
C ARG A 128 -13.73 3.85 4.45
N ASP A 129 -12.95 3.45 3.46
CA ASP A 129 -12.75 4.22 2.23
C ASP A 129 -13.96 4.10 1.29
N SER A 130 -13.93 4.82 0.15
CA SER A 130 -15.00 4.77 -0.85
C SER A 130 -15.17 3.42 -1.54
N HIS A 131 -14.20 2.51 -1.40
CA HIS A 131 -14.21 1.16 -1.96
C HIS A 131 -14.66 0.11 -0.94
N GLY A 132 -14.89 0.51 0.32
CA GLY A 132 -15.31 -0.38 1.39
C GLY A 132 -14.18 -0.96 2.24
N HIS A 133 -12.94 -0.53 2.02
CA HIS A 133 -11.77 -1.01 2.74
C HIS A 133 -11.57 -0.25 4.05
N TRP A 134 -11.14 -0.95 5.09
CA TRP A 134 -10.75 -0.32 6.34
C TRP A 134 -9.34 0.26 6.24
N GLU A 135 -9.15 1.47 6.76
CA GLU A 135 -7.87 2.16 6.79
C GLU A 135 -7.65 2.90 8.11
N HIS A 136 -6.38 2.96 8.54
CA HIS A 136 -5.94 3.85 9.60
C HIS A 136 -5.41 5.16 9.01
N ARG A 137 -5.86 6.30 9.55
CA ARG A 137 -5.46 7.65 9.12
C ARG A 137 -4.61 8.30 10.22
N LEU A 138 -3.44 8.83 9.85
CA LEU A 138 -2.43 9.42 10.75
C LEU A 138 -2.40 10.95 10.73
#